data_AF-A0A2M7AGY6-F1
#
_entry.id   AF-A0A2M7AGY6-F1
#
_cell.length_a   1.000
_cell.length_b   1.000
_cell.length_c   1.000
_cell.angle_alpha   90.00
_cell.angle_beta   90.00
_cell.angle_gamma   90.00
#
_symmetry.space_group_name_H-M   'P 1'
#
loop_
_entity.id
_entity.type
_entity.pdbx_description
1 polymer ?
#
loop_
_entity_poly.entity_id
_entity_poly.type
_entity_poly.pdbx_seq_one_letter_code
_entity_poly.pdbx_strand_id
1 'polypeptide(L)'
;MLCAMESPRDVVGGRLLPKRRWKESKTGFAATSPVWTDWKGEFFYEVETGDPKESVRHWIPIDELVTDDPRALRNPLEGRRQYASWDDHGETHPFDGKGPDLIATLEIPEGLHRLTLYFIDWDYHNTDRPRAQRVLIRDEKDELVCSSHVSAFGDGVYKVYGVAGPTKLKVRIQKDRGVAAALSGIFLDEIALPSAPEEIASGAKKGKESNVASALARYEELRRRSATDPAAFLQSAGDAEALVGLPSTLAKKDTAAAKWLQWQCANSLLVDPATKEKAFSEYLASRPAKDPGAASERVKELLRSGEIGLAEKAVTPWLELTLAKPGAKADDARGALRDAILSFCKRDPDFAGSLVTQTVSLREKDSLFSLASELMDIAQQDAQGPLHSKCVYRVAATTYRAIEKALGAEDLGDDGMFLLAKCVSEGPGYFLSSAKAAVVAYEDYTRRWPGGLHFTDAHLQIVRLARILSTPEEPRAGDFVTMGMSASKSLLDGISPSSGYGPAISSAFLIGELLKREGDVAEARRWYGEVVKHAPASPLGQLAQERMK
;
A
#
# COMPACT_ATOMS: atom_id res chain seq x y z
N MET A 1 0.46 -10.68 -2.43
CA MET A 1 1.01 -10.11 -3.69
C MET A 1 -0.10 -9.38 -4.34
N LEU A 2 0.18 -8.17 -4.75
CA LEU A 2 -0.55 -7.51 -5.81
C LEU A 2 0.23 -7.83 -7.07
N CYS A 3 -0.32 -8.71 -7.90
CA CYS A 3 0.29 -9.06 -9.17
C CYS A 3 0.27 -7.83 -10.07
N ALA A 4 1.33 -7.60 -10.85
CA ALA A 4 1.34 -6.64 -11.96
C ALA A 4 1.36 -5.13 -11.66
N MET A 5 1.73 -4.66 -10.47
CA MET A 5 1.86 -3.20 -10.23
C MET A 5 3.04 -2.56 -10.99
N GLU A 6 2.90 -1.28 -11.37
CA GLU A 6 3.86 -0.53 -12.22
C GLU A 6 5.30 -0.62 -11.69
N SER A 7 6.21 -1.19 -12.50
CA SER A 7 7.66 -0.90 -12.56
C SER A 7 8.51 -1.07 -11.28
N PRO A 8 9.72 -1.64 -11.38
CA PRO A 8 10.04 -3.08 -11.41
C PRO A 8 9.64 -3.86 -10.12
N ARG A 9 8.72 -3.37 -9.30
CA ARG A 9 8.49 -3.84 -7.93
C ARG A 9 7.12 -4.50 -7.80
N ASP A 10 7.07 -5.81 -7.99
CA ASP A 10 5.95 -6.60 -7.49
C ASP A 10 5.96 -6.50 -5.95
N VAL A 11 4.81 -6.19 -5.37
CA VAL A 11 4.70 -5.91 -3.94
C VAL A 11 3.60 -6.77 -3.35
N VAL A 12 3.88 -7.37 -2.20
CA VAL A 12 3.02 -8.42 -1.66
C VAL A 12 2.67 -8.17 -0.21
N GLY A 13 1.39 -8.38 0.12
CA GLY A 13 1.00 -8.76 1.47
C GLY A 13 1.48 -10.19 1.76
N GLY A 14 1.91 -10.41 3.00
CA GLY A 14 2.51 -11.64 3.48
C GLY A 14 3.57 -11.33 4.53
N ARG A 15 3.86 -12.27 5.43
CA ARG A 15 4.98 -12.11 6.38
C ARG A 15 6.34 -12.27 5.69
N LEU A 16 6.39 -12.96 4.55
CA LEU A 16 7.60 -13.30 3.80
C LEU A 16 7.93 -12.30 2.68
N LEU A 17 9.22 -12.09 2.42
CA LEU A 17 9.68 -11.19 1.37
C LEU A 17 9.68 -11.88 -0.01
N PRO A 18 8.87 -11.43 -0.98
CA PRO A 18 8.79 -12.06 -2.29
C PRO A 18 10.07 -11.81 -3.09
N LYS A 19 10.44 -12.66 -4.05
CA LYS A 19 11.56 -12.42 -4.98
C LYS A 19 11.27 -13.01 -6.34
N ARG A 20 11.34 -12.19 -7.39
CA ARG A 20 11.07 -12.62 -8.76
C ARG A 20 12.34 -13.15 -9.44
N ARG A 21 12.23 -14.31 -10.11
CA ARG A 21 13.26 -14.83 -11.02
C ARG A 21 12.97 -14.41 -12.47
N TRP A 22 14.04 -14.17 -13.23
CA TRP A 22 13.97 -13.88 -14.66
C TRP A 22 14.34 -15.14 -15.48
N LYS A 23 13.76 -15.28 -16.67
CA LYS A 23 14.14 -16.35 -17.62
C LYS A 23 15.61 -16.21 -18.06
N GLU A 24 16.21 -17.37 -18.38
CA GLU A 24 17.61 -17.53 -18.82
C GLU A 24 17.95 -16.58 -19.97
N SER A 25 18.73 -15.55 -19.65
CA SER A 25 19.39 -14.52 -20.49
C SER A 25 19.67 -13.27 -19.65
N LYS A 26 18.96 -13.11 -18.53
CA LYS A 26 19.21 -12.12 -17.47
C LYS A 26 19.37 -12.86 -16.13
N THR A 27 20.50 -13.50 -15.90
CA THR A 27 20.75 -14.22 -14.64
C THR A 27 20.71 -13.22 -13.46
N GLY A 28 19.68 -13.32 -12.63
CA GLY A 28 19.50 -12.44 -11.47
C GLY A 28 18.10 -12.53 -10.86
N PHE A 29 17.90 -11.85 -9.74
CA PHE A 29 16.59 -11.65 -9.12
C PHE A 29 16.15 -10.21 -9.34
N ALA A 30 14.86 -9.97 -9.62
CA ALA A 30 14.32 -8.63 -9.44
C ALA A 30 14.11 -8.43 -7.93
N ALA A 31 14.74 -7.40 -7.37
CA ALA A 31 14.45 -7.00 -6.00
C ALA A 31 13.00 -6.50 -5.94
N THR A 32 12.14 -7.24 -5.25
CA THR A 32 10.88 -6.70 -4.78
C THR A 32 11.16 -5.81 -3.58
N SER A 33 10.23 -4.91 -3.28
CA SER A 33 10.37 -4.00 -2.16
C SER A 33 9.85 -4.65 -0.88
N PRO A 34 10.68 -4.81 0.19
CA PRO A 34 10.23 -5.30 1.47
C PRO A 34 9.38 -4.23 2.12
N VAL A 35 8.06 -4.31 1.99
CA VAL A 35 7.29 -3.12 2.32
C VAL A 35 7.23 -2.95 3.84
N TRP A 36 7.00 -4.01 4.61
CA TRP A 36 6.46 -3.83 5.96
C TRP A 36 6.79 -4.95 6.96
N THR A 37 7.89 -5.69 6.83
CA THR A 37 8.14 -6.82 7.74
C THR A 37 9.58 -6.83 8.25
N ASP A 38 9.73 -7.09 9.55
CA ASP A 38 11.03 -7.37 10.18
C ASP A 38 11.48 -8.82 9.91
N TRP A 39 10.66 -9.58 9.17
CA TRP A 39 10.95 -10.95 8.78
C TRP A 39 12.19 -11.04 7.90
N LYS A 40 13.04 -12.03 8.20
CA LYS A 40 14.36 -12.24 7.56
C LYS A 40 14.38 -13.42 6.56
N GLY A 41 13.28 -13.66 5.87
CA GLY A 41 13.15 -14.76 4.93
C GLY A 41 12.49 -14.35 3.62
N GLU A 42 12.80 -15.14 2.60
CA GLU A 42 12.50 -14.83 1.20
C GLU A 42 11.62 -15.94 0.59
N PHE A 43 10.71 -15.55 -0.28
CA PHE A 43 9.80 -16.41 -1.01
C PHE A 43 10.00 -16.14 -2.50
N PHE A 44 10.52 -17.10 -3.25
CA PHE A 44 10.80 -16.88 -4.67
C PHE A 44 9.62 -17.29 -5.53
N TYR A 45 9.41 -16.55 -6.61
CA TYR A 45 8.46 -16.94 -7.63
C TYR A 45 8.94 -16.57 -9.04
N GLU A 46 8.36 -17.24 -10.01
CA GLU A 46 8.46 -16.95 -11.43
C GLU A 46 7.07 -17.11 -12.06
N VAL A 47 6.79 -16.29 -13.07
CA VAL A 47 5.55 -16.40 -13.84
C VAL A 47 5.82 -16.49 -15.33
N GLU A 48 5.07 -17.36 -15.98
CA GLU A 48 5.11 -17.59 -17.42
C GLU A 48 3.74 -18.00 -17.96
N THR A 49 3.62 -18.05 -19.28
CA THR A 49 2.47 -18.60 -19.98
C THR A 49 2.74 -20.05 -20.39
N GLY A 50 1.69 -20.86 -20.52
CA GLY A 50 1.82 -22.23 -21.04
C GLY A 50 2.19 -22.30 -22.53
N ASP A 51 1.98 -21.22 -23.29
CA ASP A 51 2.54 -21.04 -24.64
C ASP A 51 3.88 -20.29 -24.57
N PRO A 52 5.00 -20.88 -25.03
CA PRO A 52 6.32 -20.23 -25.02
C PRO A 52 6.43 -19.03 -25.97
N LYS A 53 5.47 -18.83 -26.88
CA LYS A 53 5.41 -17.65 -27.75
C LYS A 53 4.71 -16.47 -27.10
N GLU A 54 3.98 -16.70 -26.01
CA GLU A 54 3.31 -15.66 -25.25
C GLU A 54 4.19 -15.16 -24.10
N SER A 55 3.88 -13.97 -23.61
CA SER A 55 4.51 -13.38 -22.45
C SER A 55 3.45 -12.95 -21.46
N VAL A 56 3.68 -13.20 -20.17
CA VAL A 56 2.80 -12.73 -19.09
C VAL A 56 2.61 -11.22 -19.19
N ARG A 57 1.36 -10.80 -19.26
CA ARG A 57 0.98 -9.40 -19.27
C ARG A 57 0.80 -8.90 -17.84
N HIS A 58 1.06 -7.62 -17.66
CA HIS A 58 0.90 -6.93 -16.38
C HIS A 58 -0.26 -5.96 -16.60
N TRP A 59 -1.46 -6.35 -16.18
CA TRP A 59 -2.67 -5.58 -16.43
C TRP A 59 -3.01 -4.71 -15.24
N ILE A 60 -3.05 -3.40 -15.50
CA ILE A 60 -3.55 -2.37 -14.60
C ILE A 60 -4.50 -1.50 -15.45
N PRO A 61 -5.75 -1.28 -15.02
CA PRO A 61 -6.65 -0.40 -15.75
C PRO A 61 -6.08 1.03 -15.81
N ILE A 62 -5.89 1.53 -17.03
CA ILE A 62 -5.37 2.89 -17.28
C ILE A 62 -6.34 3.95 -16.75
N ASP A 63 -7.64 3.69 -16.81
CA ASP A 63 -8.68 4.65 -16.39
C ASP A 63 -9.02 4.55 -14.89
N GLU A 64 -8.58 3.48 -14.20
CA GLU A 64 -8.86 3.20 -12.78
C GLU A 64 -7.58 2.82 -12.03
N LEU A 65 -6.53 3.62 -12.21
CA LEU A 65 -5.24 3.44 -11.56
C LEU A 65 -5.34 3.46 -10.03
N VAL A 66 -6.41 4.07 -9.52
CA VAL A 66 -6.81 3.95 -8.13
C VAL A 66 -8.33 3.87 -8.02
N THR A 67 -8.80 3.07 -7.08
CA THR A 67 -10.22 2.88 -6.80
C THR A 67 -10.49 2.85 -5.29
N ASP A 68 -11.71 3.18 -4.90
CA ASP A 68 -12.22 2.96 -3.53
C ASP A 68 -12.92 1.60 -3.39
N ASP A 69 -12.98 0.83 -4.49
CA ASP A 69 -13.59 -0.50 -4.48
C ASP A 69 -12.85 -1.41 -3.49
N PRO A 70 -13.55 -1.96 -2.47
CA PRO A 70 -12.92 -2.78 -1.44
C PRO A 70 -12.39 -4.12 -1.98
N ARG A 71 -12.82 -4.54 -3.16
CA ARG A 71 -12.34 -5.75 -3.84
C ARG A 71 -10.93 -5.53 -4.38
N ALA A 72 -10.59 -4.32 -4.84
CA ALA A 72 -9.22 -4.01 -5.24
C ALA A 72 -8.28 -4.10 -4.04
N LEU A 73 -7.14 -4.78 -4.21
CA LEU A 73 -6.16 -4.93 -3.12
C LEU A 73 -5.43 -3.59 -2.92
N ARG A 74 -4.99 -3.36 -1.67
CA ARG A 74 -4.26 -2.15 -1.32
C ARG A 74 -2.80 -2.23 -1.74
N ASN A 75 -2.35 -1.31 -2.59
CA ASN A 75 -0.95 -1.07 -2.89
C ASN A 75 -0.27 -0.50 -1.64
N PRO A 76 0.66 -1.21 -1.00
CA PRO A 76 1.23 -0.76 0.26
C PRO A 76 2.38 0.25 0.07
N LEU A 77 2.86 0.53 -1.16
CA LEU A 77 3.77 1.65 -1.44
C LEU A 77 3.02 2.99 -1.57
N GLU A 78 1.80 2.90 -2.11
CA GLU A 78 0.96 4.07 -2.38
C GLU A 78 -0.12 4.29 -1.32
N GLY A 79 -0.43 3.25 -0.55
CA GLY A 79 -1.49 3.26 0.44
C GLY A 79 -2.90 3.35 -0.15
N ARG A 80 -3.09 3.14 -1.46
CA ARG A 80 -4.41 3.17 -2.12
C ARG A 80 -4.75 1.81 -2.76
N ARG A 81 -6.03 1.57 -3.06
CA ARG A 81 -6.46 0.31 -3.70
C ARG A 81 -6.40 0.42 -5.21
N GLN A 82 -5.96 -0.65 -5.84
CA GLN A 82 -5.76 -0.69 -7.29
C GLN A 82 -6.09 -2.09 -7.81
N TYR A 83 -6.78 -2.14 -8.94
CA TYR A 83 -6.90 -3.39 -9.69
C TYR A 83 -5.57 -3.68 -10.38
N ALA A 84 -5.06 -4.88 -10.17
CA ALA A 84 -3.88 -5.34 -10.85
C ALA A 84 -3.93 -6.87 -10.98
N SER A 85 -3.51 -7.39 -12.12
CA SER A 85 -3.39 -8.84 -12.35
C SER A 85 -2.31 -9.18 -13.35
N TRP A 86 -1.68 -10.33 -13.16
CA TRP A 86 -1.05 -11.01 -14.29
C TRP A 86 -2.12 -11.71 -15.11
N ASP A 87 -2.02 -11.62 -16.42
CA ASP A 87 -2.85 -12.36 -17.35
C ASP A 87 -2.02 -13.08 -18.41
N ASP A 88 -2.63 -14.10 -19.00
CA ASP A 88 -2.03 -14.96 -20.01
C ASP A 88 -2.19 -14.44 -21.45
N HIS A 89 -2.79 -13.26 -21.67
CA HIS A 89 -3.15 -12.75 -23.00
C HIS A 89 -4.10 -13.67 -23.78
N GLY A 90 -4.87 -14.49 -23.06
CA GLY A 90 -5.71 -15.55 -23.61
C GLY A 90 -6.89 -15.08 -24.48
N GLU A 91 -7.21 -13.80 -24.50
CA GLU A 91 -8.22 -13.19 -25.38
C GLU A 91 -7.84 -13.28 -26.86
N THR A 92 -6.55 -13.44 -27.15
CA THR A 92 -6.02 -13.63 -28.51
C THR A 92 -6.03 -15.09 -28.96
N HIS A 93 -6.45 -16.02 -28.08
CA HIS A 93 -6.46 -17.46 -28.33
C HIS A 93 -7.89 -18.04 -28.37
N PRO A 94 -8.11 -19.17 -29.06
CA PRO A 94 -9.42 -19.84 -29.06
C PRO A 94 -9.94 -20.16 -27.64
N PHE A 95 -11.26 -20.08 -27.47
CA PHE A 95 -11.94 -20.43 -26.22
C PHE A 95 -12.18 -21.94 -26.09
N ASP A 96 -11.18 -22.75 -26.42
CA ASP A 96 -11.27 -24.22 -26.46
C ASP A 96 -10.69 -24.90 -25.22
N GLY A 97 -10.08 -24.13 -24.31
CA GLY A 97 -9.53 -24.59 -23.03
C GLY A 97 -8.11 -25.14 -23.12
N LYS A 98 -7.41 -24.96 -24.26
CA LYS A 98 -6.04 -25.45 -24.47
C LYS A 98 -4.93 -24.52 -23.97
N GLY A 99 -5.24 -23.28 -23.65
CA GLY A 99 -4.25 -22.30 -23.20
C GLY A 99 -4.57 -20.89 -23.69
N PRO A 100 -3.64 -19.94 -23.52
CA PRO A 100 -2.23 -20.17 -23.19
C PRO A 100 -1.99 -20.55 -21.72
N ASP A 101 -2.94 -20.25 -20.81
CA ASP A 101 -2.85 -20.46 -19.36
C ASP A 101 -1.73 -19.65 -18.70
N LEU A 102 -1.92 -19.35 -17.41
CA LEU A 102 -0.92 -18.69 -16.58
C LEU A 102 -0.26 -19.71 -15.65
N ILE A 103 1.06 -19.72 -15.56
CA ILE A 103 1.83 -20.64 -14.72
C ILE A 103 2.67 -19.82 -13.75
N ALA A 104 2.47 -20.05 -12.45
CA ALA A 104 3.30 -19.49 -11.39
C ALA A 104 4.11 -20.59 -10.71
N THR A 105 5.43 -20.51 -10.80
CA THR A 105 6.35 -21.39 -10.08
C THR A 105 6.74 -20.73 -8.77
N LEU A 106 6.50 -21.41 -7.65
CA LEU A 106 6.68 -20.88 -6.30
C LEU A 106 7.71 -21.71 -5.53
N GLU A 107 8.64 -21.09 -4.83
CA GLU A 107 9.57 -21.77 -3.92
C GLU A 107 9.21 -21.40 -2.48
N ILE A 108 8.56 -22.34 -1.82
CA ILE A 108 8.03 -22.20 -0.47
C ILE A 108 9.19 -22.43 0.50
N PRO A 109 9.50 -21.48 1.38
CA PRO A 109 10.58 -21.64 2.35
C PRO A 109 10.22 -22.70 3.41
N GLU A 110 11.20 -23.09 4.21
CA GLU A 110 11.01 -24.00 5.34
C GLU A 110 9.86 -23.54 6.26
N GLY A 111 9.11 -24.51 6.78
CA GLY A 111 8.03 -24.29 7.73
C GLY A 111 6.64 -24.49 7.15
N LEU A 112 5.64 -24.14 7.95
CA LEU A 112 4.24 -24.29 7.61
C LEU A 112 3.66 -22.93 7.19
N HIS A 113 3.03 -22.90 6.01
CA HIS A 113 2.58 -21.67 5.39
C HIS A 113 1.14 -21.75 4.90
N ARG A 114 0.46 -20.60 4.92
CA ARG A 114 -0.81 -20.36 4.26
C ARG A 114 -0.53 -19.67 2.92
N LEU A 115 -0.68 -20.42 1.83
CA LEU A 115 -0.64 -19.91 0.46
C LEU A 115 -2.05 -19.45 0.06
N THR A 116 -2.21 -18.16 -0.20
CA THR A 116 -3.49 -17.60 -0.65
C THR A 116 -3.36 -17.02 -2.04
N LEU A 117 -4.21 -17.45 -2.96
CA LEU A 117 -4.34 -16.89 -4.31
C LEU A 117 -5.58 -16.01 -4.36
N TYR A 118 -5.45 -14.78 -4.83
CA TYR A 118 -6.56 -13.85 -4.99
C TYR A 118 -6.90 -13.66 -6.47
N PHE A 119 -8.19 -13.72 -6.77
CA PHE A 119 -8.75 -13.60 -8.10
C PHE A 119 -9.82 -12.52 -8.08
N ILE A 120 -9.79 -11.60 -9.05
CA ILE A 120 -10.92 -10.71 -9.32
C ILE A 120 -11.11 -10.57 -10.83
N ASP A 121 -12.37 -10.69 -11.27
CA ASP A 121 -12.80 -10.46 -12.65
C ASP A 121 -13.58 -9.15 -12.72
N TRP A 122 -12.89 -8.00 -12.63
CA TRP A 122 -13.58 -6.71 -12.53
C TRP A 122 -14.20 -6.27 -13.87
N ASP A 123 -13.56 -6.62 -14.99
CA ASP A 123 -13.87 -6.15 -16.34
C ASP A 123 -14.68 -7.15 -17.20
N TYR A 124 -14.55 -8.47 -17.00
CA TYR A 124 -15.25 -9.47 -17.80
C TYR A 124 -16.40 -10.21 -17.09
N HIS A 125 -16.58 -10.06 -15.77
CA HIS A 125 -17.55 -10.88 -15.01
C HIS A 125 -19.01 -10.77 -15.48
N ASN A 126 -19.41 -9.62 -16.03
CA ASN A 126 -20.77 -9.35 -16.52
C ASN A 126 -20.87 -9.35 -18.06
N THR A 127 -19.91 -9.96 -18.76
CA THR A 127 -19.92 -10.07 -20.22
C THR A 127 -20.54 -11.40 -20.67
N ASP A 128 -20.64 -11.63 -21.98
CA ASP A 128 -21.02 -12.92 -22.55
C ASP A 128 -19.92 -14.00 -22.35
N ARG A 129 -18.74 -13.60 -21.89
CA ARG A 129 -17.56 -14.47 -21.70
C ARG A 129 -16.84 -14.18 -20.38
N PRO A 130 -17.50 -14.38 -19.23
CA PRO A 130 -16.87 -14.21 -17.93
C PRO A 130 -15.68 -15.16 -17.78
N ARG A 131 -14.70 -14.77 -16.96
CA ARG A 131 -13.58 -15.66 -16.67
C ARG A 131 -14.05 -16.84 -15.82
N ALA A 132 -13.59 -18.03 -16.19
CA ALA A 132 -13.69 -19.25 -15.42
C ALA A 132 -12.31 -19.91 -15.45
N GLN A 133 -11.82 -20.35 -14.30
CA GLN A 133 -10.43 -20.77 -14.17
C GLN A 133 -10.31 -22.00 -13.29
N ARG A 134 -9.34 -22.86 -13.61
CA ARG A 134 -8.97 -23.99 -12.76
C ARG A 134 -7.56 -23.80 -12.23
N VAL A 135 -7.42 -23.85 -10.92
CA VAL A 135 -6.12 -23.85 -10.25
C VAL A 135 -5.67 -25.29 -10.11
N LEU A 136 -4.52 -25.62 -10.68
CA LEU A 136 -3.87 -26.92 -10.61
C LEU A 136 -2.51 -26.72 -9.93
N ILE A 137 -2.33 -27.27 -8.73
CA ILE A 137 -1.08 -27.20 -7.98
C ILE A 137 -0.36 -28.53 -8.14
N ARG A 138 0.85 -28.47 -8.68
CA ARG A 138 1.74 -29.61 -8.83
C ARG A 138 3.00 -29.45 -7.99
N ASP A 139 3.54 -30.55 -7.52
CA ASP A 139 4.82 -30.58 -6.79
C ASP A 139 6.03 -30.62 -7.75
N GLU A 140 7.23 -30.81 -7.19
CA GLU A 140 8.49 -30.93 -7.93
C GLU A 140 8.54 -32.11 -8.91
N LYS A 141 7.76 -33.17 -8.65
CA LYS A 141 7.66 -34.35 -9.52
C LYS A 141 6.59 -34.17 -10.61
N ASP A 142 6.00 -32.97 -10.68
CA ASP A 142 4.86 -32.64 -11.53
C ASP A 142 3.59 -33.45 -11.18
N GLU A 143 3.50 -34.02 -9.97
CA GLU A 143 2.30 -34.72 -9.50
C GLU A 143 1.24 -33.71 -9.06
N LEU A 144 -0.02 -33.93 -9.42
CA LEU A 144 -1.12 -33.07 -9.00
C LEU A 144 -1.41 -33.29 -7.52
N VAL A 145 -1.09 -32.30 -6.68
CA VAL A 145 -1.29 -32.36 -5.23
C VAL A 145 -2.56 -31.66 -4.77
N CYS A 146 -3.05 -30.68 -5.54
CA CYS A 146 -4.30 -29.99 -5.23
C CYS A 146 -4.93 -29.41 -6.51
N SER A 147 -6.27 -29.34 -6.54
CA SER A 147 -6.99 -28.62 -7.59
C SER A 147 -8.19 -27.88 -7.02
N SER A 148 -8.51 -26.73 -7.59
CA SER A 148 -9.73 -26.00 -7.26
C SER A 148 -10.27 -25.25 -8.49
N HIS A 149 -11.56 -24.93 -8.46
CA HIS A 149 -12.22 -24.16 -9.50
C HIS A 149 -12.57 -22.76 -8.99
N VAL A 150 -12.44 -21.76 -9.86
CA VAL A 150 -12.71 -20.35 -9.61
C VAL A 150 -13.58 -19.83 -10.76
N SER A 151 -14.82 -19.44 -10.49
CA SER A 151 -15.74 -18.86 -11.46
C SER A 151 -16.60 -17.80 -10.78
N ALA A 152 -17.21 -16.92 -11.56
CA ALA A 152 -18.06 -15.83 -11.04
C ALA A 152 -17.37 -15.03 -9.92
N PHE A 153 -16.07 -14.74 -10.11
CA PHE A 153 -15.23 -14.08 -9.12
C PHE A 153 -15.15 -12.57 -9.34
N GLY A 154 -16.25 -11.97 -9.83
CA GLY A 154 -16.41 -10.52 -9.96
C GLY A 154 -16.36 -9.82 -8.60
N ASP A 155 -16.87 -10.45 -7.54
CA ASP A 155 -16.81 -9.94 -6.17
C ASP A 155 -15.44 -10.15 -5.49
N GLY A 156 -14.49 -10.77 -6.21
CA GLY A 156 -13.20 -11.17 -5.65
C GLY A 156 -13.28 -12.48 -4.88
N VAL A 157 -12.31 -13.37 -5.08
CA VAL A 157 -12.25 -14.68 -4.43
C VAL A 157 -10.85 -14.98 -3.96
N TYR A 158 -10.74 -15.40 -2.70
CA TYR A 158 -9.52 -15.98 -2.15
C TYR A 158 -9.58 -17.51 -2.20
N LYS A 159 -8.55 -18.14 -2.76
CA LYS A 159 -8.31 -19.58 -2.62
C LYS A 159 -7.13 -19.79 -1.68
N VAL A 160 -7.38 -20.50 -0.60
CA VAL A 160 -6.43 -20.65 0.51
C VAL A 160 -5.99 -22.10 0.62
N TYR A 161 -4.69 -22.32 0.71
CA TYR A 161 -4.05 -23.63 0.77
C TYR A 161 -3.05 -23.66 1.94
N GLY A 162 -3.00 -24.76 2.68
CA GLY A 162 -1.90 -25.03 3.60
C GLY A 162 -0.75 -25.69 2.85
N VAL A 163 0.48 -25.23 3.07
CA VAL A 163 1.67 -25.73 2.38
C VAL A 163 2.81 -25.93 3.37
N ALA A 164 3.46 -27.08 3.31
CA ALA A 164 4.66 -27.39 4.07
C ALA A 164 5.89 -27.23 3.15
N GLY A 165 6.83 -26.36 3.54
CA GLY A 165 8.11 -26.22 2.86
C GLY A 165 9.27 -26.81 3.67
N PRO A 166 10.48 -26.87 3.08
CA PRO A 166 10.83 -26.32 1.78
C PRO A 166 10.29 -27.19 0.62
N THR A 167 9.63 -26.56 -0.35
CA THR A 167 9.14 -27.25 -1.55
C THR A 167 8.93 -26.28 -2.71
N LYS A 168 9.08 -26.76 -3.94
CA LYS A 168 8.72 -26.02 -5.15
C LYS A 168 7.37 -26.49 -5.69
N LEU A 169 6.48 -25.52 -5.94
CA LEU A 169 5.14 -25.75 -6.47
C LEU A 169 4.99 -25.10 -7.85
N LYS A 170 4.34 -25.82 -8.77
CA LYS A 170 3.88 -25.26 -10.05
C LYS A 170 2.38 -25.07 -9.99
N VAL A 171 1.95 -23.82 -9.93
CA VAL A 171 0.54 -23.41 -9.91
C VAL A 171 0.13 -23.02 -11.33
N ARG A 172 -0.58 -23.92 -12.02
CA ARG A 172 -1.18 -23.63 -13.33
C ARG A 172 -2.60 -23.13 -13.13
N ILE A 173 -2.86 -21.94 -13.65
CA ILE A 173 -4.18 -21.32 -13.72
C ILE A 173 -4.66 -21.48 -15.15
N GLN A 174 -5.51 -22.48 -15.34
CA GLN A 174 -6.04 -22.83 -16.64
C GLN A 174 -7.26 -21.97 -16.95
N LYS A 175 -7.34 -21.37 -18.14
CA LYS A 175 -8.41 -20.40 -18.48
C LYS A 175 -9.80 -21.00 -18.70
N ASP A 176 -9.97 -22.32 -18.57
CA ASP A 176 -11.21 -23.11 -18.67
C ASP A 176 -12.29 -22.54 -19.64
N ARG A 177 -11.89 -22.24 -20.89
CA ARG A 177 -12.71 -21.63 -21.97
C ARG A 177 -13.20 -20.20 -21.74
N GLY A 178 -12.81 -19.56 -20.63
CA GLY A 178 -12.97 -18.14 -20.40
C GLY A 178 -12.06 -17.29 -21.29
N VAL A 179 -12.22 -15.96 -21.18
CA VAL A 179 -11.50 -15.00 -22.02
C VAL A 179 -9.98 -15.11 -21.84
N ALA A 180 -9.50 -15.11 -20.61
CA ALA A 180 -8.08 -15.19 -20.24
C ALA A 180 -7.93 -15.78 -18.83
N ALA A 181 -6.78 -16.37 -18.52
CA ALA A 181 -6.38 -16.68 -17.15
C ALA A 181 -5.85 -15.41 -16.49
N ALA A 182 -6.25 -15.15 -15.25
CA ALA A 182 -5.86 -13.97 -14.49
C ALA A 182 -5.56 -14.32 -13.03
N LEU A 183 -4.49 -13.76 -12.48
CA LEU A 183 -4.12 -13.84 -11.07
C LEU A 183 -3.87 -12.44 -10.53
N SER A 184 -4.64 -12.04 -9.53
CA SER A 184 -4.55 -10.69 -8.94
C SER A 184 -3.63 -10.67 -7.71
N GLY A 185 -3.42 -11.82 -7.06
CA GLY A 185 -2.50 -11.91 -5.95
C GLY A 185 -2.08 -13.30 -5.49
N ILE A 186 -0.94 -13.36 -4.82
CA ILE A 186 -0.32 -14.49 -4.10
C ILE A 186 0.18 -14.01 -2.74
N PHE A 187 -0.38 -14.50 -1.66
CA PHE A 187 0.03 -14.16 -0.30
C PHE A 187 0.61 -15.42 0.34
N LEU A 188 1.72 -15.27 1.04
CA LEU A 188 2.32 -16.36 1.78
C LEU A 188 2.54 -15.89 3.22
N ASP A 189 1.75 -16.45 4.11
CA ASP A 189 1.82 -16.19 5.54
C ASP A 189 2.35 -17.42 6.26
N GLU A 190 3.31 -17.23 7.15
CA GLU A 190 3.70 -18.30 8.07
C GLU A 190 2.52 -18.63 9.00
N ILE A 191 2.20 -19.91 9.12
CA ILE A 191 1.27 -20.42 10.12
C ILE A 191 2.06 -20.61 11.41
N ALA A 192 2.11 -19.56 12.22
CA ALA A 192 2.70 -19.59 13.55
C ALA A 192 1.62 -19.92 14.59
N LEU A 193 1.87 -20.95 15.39
CA LEU A 193 1.12 -21.25 16.62
C LEU A 193 1.97 -20.75 17.80
N PRO A 194 1.70 -19.56 18.37
CA PRO A 194 2.50 -19.03 19.48
C PRO A 194 2.26 -19.82 20.77
N SER A 195 3.26 -19.86 21.66
CA SER A 195 3.07 -20.33 23.04
C SER A 195 1.98 -19.52 23.74
N ALA A 196 1.23 -20.15 24.64
CA ALA A 196 0.36 -19.41 25.54
C ALA A 196 1.17 -18.42 26.41
N PRO A 197 0.72 -17.15 26.58
CA PRO A 197 1.35 -16.23 27.51
C PRO A 197 1.39 -16.82 28.93
N GLU A 198 2.43 -16.52 29.69
CA GLU A 198 2.64 -17.12 31.02
C GLU A 198 1.45 -16.91 31.97
N GLU A 199 0.77 -15.76 31.87
CA GLU A 199 -0.41 -15.49 32.70
C GLU A 199 -1.64 -16.32 32.29
N ILE A 200 -1.75 -16.66 31.00
CA ILE A 200 -2.78 -17.57 30.48
C ILE A 200 -2.47 -19.00 30.92
N ALA A 201 -1.21 -19.41 30.77
CA ALA A 201 -0.75 -20.74 31.16
C ALA A 201 -0.85 -20.97 32.68
N SER A 202 -0.54 -19.97 33.50
CA SER A 202 -0.64 -20.03 34.96
C SER A 202 -2.07 -19.90 35.47
N GLY A 203 -2.90 -19.06 34.85
CA GLY A 203 -4.33 -18.94 35.15
C GLY A 203 -5.09 -20.25 34.90
N ALA A 204 -4.78 -20.94 33.80
CA ALA A 204 -5.33 -22.26 33.49
C ALA A 204 -4.94 -23.34 34.53
N LYS A 205 -3.76 -23.24 35.14
CA LYS A 205 -3.28 -24.16 36.19
C LYS A 205 -3.92 -23.92 37.57
N LYS A 206 -4.32 -22.68 37.87
CA LYS A 206 -4.89 -22.28 39.17
C LYS A 206 -6.41 -22.46 39.26
N GLY A 207 -7.13 -22.47 38.13
CA GLY A 207 -8.57 -22.69 38.11
C GLY A 207 -8.95 -24.17 38.28
N LYS A 208 -10.04 -24.47 39.01
CA LYS A 208 -10.67 -25.81 39.07
C LYS A 208 -11.30 -26.26 37.73
N GLU A 209 -10.97 -25.62 36.61
CA GLU A 209 -11.64 -25.82 35.33
C GLU A 209 -10.86 -26.78 34.43
N SER A 210 -11.12 -28.09 34.58
CA SER A 210 -10.47 -29.18 33.83
C SER A 210 -10.46 -28.99 32.31
N ASN A 211 -11.44 -28.29 31.75
CA ASN A 211 -11.65 -28.20 30.29
C ASN A 211 -10.72 -27.18 29.62
N VAL A 212 -10.39 -26.05 30.26
CA VAL A 212 -9.47 -25.05 29.67
C VAL A 212 -8.03 -25.56 29.70
N ALA A 213 -7.62 -26.21 30.79
CA ALA A 213 -6.31 -26.83 30.89
C ALA A 213 -6.13 -27.95 29.85
N SER A 214 -7.17 -28.77 29.63
CA SER A 214 -7.16 -29.80 28.57
C SER A 214 -7.09 -29.20 27.17
N ALA A 215 -7.84 -28.12 26.90
CA ALA A 215 -7.78 -27.38 25.64
C ALA A 215 -6.38 -26.81 25.37
N LEU A 216 -5.75 -26.21 26.37
CA LEU A 216 -4.39 -25.66 26.26
C LEU A 216 -3.36 -26.76 25.99
N ALA A 217 -3.49 -27.92 26.65
CA ALA A 217 -2.61 -29.07 26.41
C ALA A 217 -2.75 -29.62 24.97
N ARG A 218 -3.98 -29.66 24.43
CA ARG A 218 -4.22 -30.05 23.04
C ARG A 218 -3.61 -29.04 22.06
N TYR A 219 -3.78 -27.75 22.34
CA TYR A 219 -3.18 -26.69 21.53
C TYR A 219 -1.64 -26.79 21.50
N GLU A 220 -0.99 -27.04 22.64
CA GLU A 220 0.47 -27.23 22.70
C GLU A 220 0.95 -28.49 21.95
N GLU A 221 0.19 -29.57 21.98
CA GLU A 221 0.49 -30.77 21.18
C GLU A 221 0.38 -30.48 19.68
N LEU A 222 -0.62 -29.70 19.25
CA LEU A 222 -0.77 -29.30 17.86
C LEU A 222 0.34 -28.36 17.42
N ARG A 223 0.73 -27.41 18.28
CA ARG A 223 1.90 -26.54 18.07
C ARG A 223 3.19 -27.35 17.92
N ARG A 224 3.35 -28.41 18.71
CA ARG A 224 4.49 -29.32 18.58
C ARG A 224 4.46 -30.05 17.25
N ARG A 225 3.30 -30.59 16.84
CA ARG A 225 3.13 -31.27 15.55
C ARG A 225 3.37 -30.35 14.36
N SER A 226 2.88 -29.12 14.39
CA SER A 226 3.12 -28.16 13.31
C SER A 226 4.60 -27.84 13.12
N ALA A 227 5.42 -27.99 14.17
CA ALA A 227 6.87 -27.81 14.09
C ALA A 227 7.62 -29.08 13.68
N THR A 228 7.15 -30.27 14.06
CA THR A 228 7.87 -31.54 13.82
C THR A 228 7.41 -32.31 12.58
N ASP A 229 6.14 -32.17 12.19
CA ASP A 229 5.55 -32.86 11.04
C ASP A 229 4.44 -32.00 10.40
N PRO A 230 4.81 -30.95 9.64
CA PRO A 230 3.86 -30.05 9.00
C PRO A 230 2.93 -30.76 7.99
N ALA A 231 3.41 -31.82 7.33
CA ALA A 231 2.62 -32.59 6.39
C ALA A 231 1.49 -33.36 7.09
N ALA A 232 1.81 -34.07 8.19
CA ALA A 232 0.79 -34.72 9.01
C ALA A 232 -0.17 -33.70 9.63
N PHE A 233 0.32 -32.53 10.06
CA PHE A 233 -0.54 -31.45 10.55
C PHE A 233 -1.58 -31.02 9.50
N LEU A 234 -1.18 -30.82 8.23
CA LEU A 234 -2.11 -30.45 7.17
C LEU A 234 -3.06 -31.59 6.78
N GLN A 235 -2.60 -32.84 6.79
CA GLN A 235 -3.42 -34.02 6.48
C GLN A 235 -4.41 -34.37 7.59
N SER A 236 -4.15 -33.91 8.82
CA SER A 236 -5.06 -34.05 9.96
C SER A 236 -6.25 -33.09 9.88
N ALA A 237 -7.00 -33.09 8.78
CA ALA A 237 -8.20 -32.26 8.60
C ALA A 237 -9.18 -32.34 9.80
N GLY A 238 -9.21 -33.48 10.51
CA GLY A 238 -9.97 -33.67 11.75
C GLY A 238 -9.38 -32.97 13.00
N ASP A 239 -8.09 -32.68 13.06
CA ASP A 239 -7.46 -31.93 14.16
C ASP A 239 -7.66 -30.40 13.98
N ALA A 240 -7.78 -29.92 12.74
CA ALA A 240 -8.22 -28.56 12.42
C ALA A 240 -9.70 -28.35 12.81
N GLU A 241 -10.58 -29.31 12.52
CA GLU A 241 -11.95 -29.32 13.05
C GLU A 241 -11.98 -29.45 14.59
N ALA A 242 -11.05 -30.20 15.20
CA ALA A 242 -10.90 -30.24 16.65
C ALA A 242 -10.46 -28.88 17.23
N LEU A 243 -9.63 -28.12 16.50
CA LEU A 243 -9.30 -26.73 16.84
C LEU A 243 -10.47 -25.75 16.61
N VAL A 244 -11.37 -26.00 15.66
CA VAL A 244 -12.60 -25.21 15.42
C VAL A 244 -13.71 -25.57 16.43
N GLY A 245 -13.73 -26.81 16.94
CA GLY A 245 -14.63 -27.26 18.00
C GLY A 245 -14.23 -26.85 19.42
N LEU A 246 -12.95 -26.50 19.65
CA LEU A 246 -12.48 -25.87 20.88
C LEU A 246 -13.20 -24.53 21.16
N PRO A 247 -13.32 -23.60 20.19
CA PRO A 247 -14.11 -22.38 20.30
C PRO A 247 -15.55 -22.58 20.76
N SER A 248 -16.30 -23.49 20.14
CA SER A 248 -17.73 -23.67 20.42
C SER A 248 -17.99 -24.24 21.83
N THR A 249 -17.08 -25.09 22.33
CA THR A 249 -17.15 -25.65 23.69
C THR A 249 -16.68 -24.66 24.77
N LEU A 250 -15.72 -23.78 24.44
CA LEU A 250 -15.18 -22.74 25.32
C LEU A 250 -15.99 -21.43 25.32
N ALA A 251 -16.82 -21.20 24.30
CA ALA A 251 -17.60 -19.97 24.12
C ALA A 251 -18.52 -19.62 25.30
N LYS A 252 -18.90 -20.62 26.12
CA LYS A 252 -19.75 -20.42 27.30
C LYS A 252 -19.01 -19.87 28.53
N LYS A 253 -17.68 -19.79 28.52
CA LYS A 253 -16.89 -19.64 29.76
C LYS A 253 -16.23 -18.27 30.00
N ASP A 254 -16.31 -17.31 29.08
CA ASP A 254 -15.80 -15.92 29.25
C ASP A 254 -14.46 -15.76 30.01
N THR A 255 -13.53 -16.70 29.86
CA THR A 255 -12.16 -16.57 30.39
C THR A 255 -11.23 -16.02 29.31
N ALA A 256 -10.26 -15.19 29.71
CA ALA A 256 -9.22 -14.70 28.81
C ALA A 256 -8.44 -15.83 28.11
N ALA A 257 -8.26 -16.97 28.80
CA ALA A 257 -7.62 -18.16 28.24
C ALA A 257 -8.45 -18.80 27.11
N ALA A 258 -9.76 -18.92 27.31
CA ALA A 258 -10.69 -19.41 26.29
C ALA A 258 -10.71 -18.49 25.05
N LYS A 259 -10.83 -17.17 25.27
CA LYS A 259 -10.84 -16.19 24.17
C LYS A 259 -9.49 -16.12 23.43
N TRP A 260 -8.38 -16.25 24.15
CA TRP A 260 -7.05 -16.34 23.53
C TRP A 260 -6.93 -17.57 22.63
N LEU A 261 -7.35 -18.74 23.11
CA LEU A 261 -7.36 -19.98 22.32
C LEU A 261 -8.24 -19.84 21.07
N GLN A 262 -9.43 -19.26 21.22
CA GLN A 262 -10.33 -18.98 20.10
C GLN A 262 -9.66 -18.11 19.04
N TRP A 263 -9.02 -17.01 19.46
CA TRP A 263 -8.29 -16.13 18.57
C TRP A 263 -7.12 -16.85 17.88
N GLN A 264 -6.29 -17.62 18.62
CA GLN A 264 -5.17 -18.33 18.00
C GLN A 264 -5.63 -19.38 16.99
N CYS A 265 -6.68 -20.14 17.31
CA CYS A 265 -7.26 -21.08 16.35
C CYS A 265 -7.77 -20.33 15.11
N ALA A 266 -8.50 -19.23 15.28
CA ALA A 266 -8.98 -18.43 14.15
C ALA A 266 -7.83 -17.78 13.35
N ASN A 267 -6.72 -17.44 13.99
CA ASN A 267 -5.57 -16.88 13.30
C ASN A 267 -4.86 -17.93 12.41
N SER A 268 -4.79 -19.17 12.88
CA SER A 268 -3.99 -20.23 12.28
C SER A 268 -4.74 -21.13 11.28
N LEU A 269 -6.08 -21.11 11.22
CA LEU A 269 -6.88 -22.18 10.60
C LEU A 269 -7.58 -21.89 9.27
N LEU A 270 -7.05 -21.01 8.42
CA LEU A 270 -7.70 -20.69 7.13
C LEU A 270 -9.17 -20.22 7.26
N VAL A 271 -9.61 -19.82 8.46
CA VAL A 271 -10.95 -19.24 8.64
C VAL A 271 -11.00 -17.85 8.03
N ASP A 272 -12.21 -17.39 7.74
CA ASP A 272 -12.41 -16.09 7.12
C ASP A 272 -11.90 -14.94 8.02
N PRO A 273 -11.44 -13.82 7.43
CA PRO A 273 -10.91 -12.68 8.18
C PRO A 273 -11.87 -12.13 9.24
N ALA A 274 -13.18 -12.12 8.99
CA ALA A 274 -14.15 -11.57 9.92
C ALA A 274 -14.25 -12.41 11.20
N THR A 275 -14.19 -13.75 11.08
CA THR A 275 -14.11 -14.66 12.22
C THR A 275 -12.86 -14.40 13.06
N LYS A 276 -11.70 -14.22 12.42
CA LYS A 276 -10.44 -13.88 13.09
C LYS A 276 -10.53 -12.55 13.85
N GLU A 277 -11.03 -11.49 13.19
CA GLU A 277 -11.18 -10.17 13.80
C GLU A 277 -12.15 -10.18 14.98
N LYS A 278 -13.26 -10.90 14.86
CA LYS A 278 -14.23 -11.07 15.95
C LYS A 278 -13.59 -11.77 17.15
N ALA A 279 -12.93 -12.90 16.94
CA ALA A 279 -12.27 -13.65 18.01
C ALA A 279 -11.19 -12.80 18.70
N PHE A 280 -10.44 -12.02 17.94
CA PHE A 280 -9.46 -11.08 18.49
C PHE A 280 -10.12 -9.98 19.34
N SER A 281 -11.22 -9.38 18.85
CA SER A 281 -11.94 -8.34 19.58
C SER A 281 -12.51 -8.87 20.91
N GLU A 282 -13.06 -10.09 20.91
CA GLU A 282 -13.51 -10.76 22.13
C GLU A 282 -12.34 -11.04 23.09
N TYR A 283 -11.17 -11.42 22.58
CA TYR A 283 -9.97 -11.58 23.39
C TYR A 283 -9.52 -10.25 24.01
N LEU A 284 -9.50 -9.16 23.24
CA LEU A 284 -9.17 -7.82 23.75
C LEU A 284 -10.11 -7.41 24.87
N ALA A 285 -11.41 -7.61 24.70
CA ALA A 285 -12.41 -7.30 25.73
C ALA A 285 -12.22 -8.14 27.00
N SER A 286 -11.86 -9.42 26.86
CA SER A 286 -11.58 -10.32 27.99
C SER A 286 -10.26 -10.03 28.71
N ARG A 287 -9.33 -9.32 28.04
CA ARG A 287 -7.99 -9.00 28.55
C ARG A 287 -7.61 -7.56 28.16
N PRO A 288 -8.26 -6.56 28.79
CA PRO A 288 -7.87 -5.18 28.62
C PRO A 288 -6.39 -5.01 29.00
N ALA A 289 -5.70 -4.10 28.32
CA ALA A 289 -4.32 -3.77 28.69
C ALA A 289 -4.29 -3.21 30.12
N LYS A 290 -3.21 -3.49 30.85
CA LYS A 290 -3.05 -3.05 32.25
C LYS A 290 -2.89 -1.54 32.37
N ASP A 291 -2.25 -0.94 31.36
CA ASP A 291 -1.94 0.48 31.27
C ASP A 291 -1.82 0.90 29.80
N PRO A 292 -1.84 2.22 29.50
CA PRO A 292 -1.72 2.73 28.14
C PRO A 292 -0.45 2.30 27.40
N GLY A 293 0.67 2.14 28.10
CA GLY A 293 1.94 1.70 27.50
C GLY A 293 1.85 0.27 26.98
N ALA A 294 1.27 -0.64 27.76
CA ALA A 294 1.01 -2.01 27.34
C ALA A 294 0.01 -2.09 26.17
N ALA A 295 -0.94 -1.16 26.07
CA ALA A 295 -1.87 -1.08 24.95
C ALA A 295 -1.17 -0.60 23.66
N SER A 296 -0.36 0.46 23.77
CA SER A 296 0.50 0.96 22.69
C SER A 296 1.43 -0.14 22.15
N GLU A 297 2.17 -0.83 23.03
CA GLU A 297 3.10 -1.88 22.59
C GLU A 297 2.39 -3.05 21.91
N ARG A 298 1.15 -3.37 22.33
CA ARG A 298 0.31 -4.36 21.64
C ARG A 298 -0.02 -3.92 20.20
N VAL A 299 -0.40 -2.66 20.00
CA VAL A 299 -0.66 -2.11 18.65
C VAL A 299 0.61 -2.18 17.79
N LYS A 300 1.76 -1.76 18.34
CA LYS A 300 3.04 -1.81 17.62
C LYS A 300 3.47 -3.23 17.27
N GLU A 301 3.27 -4.20 18.16
CA GLU A 301 3.53 -5.62 17.88
C GLU A 301 2.65 -6.16 16.74
N LEU A 302 1.35 -5.81 16.75
CA LEU A 302 0.45 -6.19 15.67
C LEU A 302 0.90 -5.57 14.33
N LEU A 303 1.31 -4.30 14.33
CA LEU A 303 1.85 -3.66 13.13
C LEU A 303 3.16 -4.30 12.66
N ARG A 304 4.07 -4.64 13.58
CA ARG A 304 5.33 -5.34 13.26
C ARG A 304 5.10 -6.75 12.69
N SER A 305 4.05 -7.42 13.13
CA SER A 305 3.66 -8.75 12.63
C SER A 305 2.77 -8.72 11.37
N GLY A 306 2.49 -7.53 10.83
CA GLY A 306 1.66 -7.34 9.63
C GLY A 306 0.15 -7.46 9.88
N GLU A 307 -0.28 -7.53 11.14
CA GLU A 307 -1.68 -7.67 11.58
C GLU A 307 -2.38 -6.31 11.63
N ILE A 308 -2.37 -5.56 10.52
CA ILE A 308 -2.83 -4.16 10.45
C ILE A 308 -4.28 -4.03 10.90
N GLY A 309 -5.21 -4.84 10.38
CA GLY A 309 -6.62 -4.78 10.76
C GLY A 309 -6.84 -5.08 12.26
N LEU A 310 -6.06 -5.97 12.86
CA LEU A 310 -6.11 -6.22 14.31
C LEU A 310 -5.54 -5.03 15.08
N ALA A 311 -4.46 -4.41 14.59
CA ALA A 311 -3.88 -3.22 15.18
C ALA A 311 -4.90 -2.07 15.24
N GLU A 312 -5.66 -1.83 14.16
CA GLU A 312 -6.73 -0.81 14.12
C GLU A 312 -7.75 -1.01 15.23
N LYS A 313 -8.21 -2.27 15.44
CA LYS A 313 -9.14 -2.61 16.53
C LYS A 313 -8.52 -2.38 17.91
N ALA A 314 -7.21 -2.58 18.05
CA ALA A 314 -6.50 -2.40 19.30
C ALA A 314 -6.21 -0.92 19.64
N VAL A 315 -6.29 0.01 18.68
CA VAL A 315 -6.10 1.44 18.94
C VAL A 315 -7.20 2.02 19.81
N THR A 316 -8.46 1.67 19.58
CA THR A 316 -9.57 2.25 20.35
C THR A 316 -9.44 1.96 21.85
N PRO A 317 -9.24 0.70 22.29
CA PRO A 317 -8.97 0.40 23.70
C PRO A 317 -7.73 1.12 24.27
N TRP A 318 -6.70 1.35 23.46
CA TRP A 318 -5.52 2.10 23.88
C TRP A 318 -5.86 3.58 24.17
N LEU A 319 -6.57 4.24 23.26
CA LEU A 319 -6.98 5.63 23.43
C LEU A 319 -7.94 5.78 24.61
N GLU A 320 -8.93 4.89 24.75
CA GLU A 320 -9.87 4.87 25.87
C GLU A 320 -9.15 4.71 27.22
N LEU A 321 -8.20 3.77 27.31
CA LEU A 321 -7.42 3.54 28.53
C LEU A 321 -6.54 4.74 28.90
N THR A 322 -6.04 5.46 27.90
CA THR A 322 -5.27 6.70 28.11
C THR A 322 -6.16 7.78 28.73
N LEU A 323 -7.39 7.93 28.22
CA LEU A 323 -8.37 8.89 28.71
C LEU A 323 -8.96 8.53 30.08
N ALA A 324 -9.06 7.24 30.40
CA ALA A 324 -9.63 6.74 31.66
C ALA A 324 -8.68 6.87 32.86
N LYS A 325 -7.40 7.21 32.66
CA LYS A 325 -6.42 7.32 33.75
C LYS A 325 -6.79 8.48 34.69
N PRO A 326 -6.87 8.27 36.02
CA PRO A 326 -7.18 9.35 36.96
C PRO A 326 -6.16 10.49 36.85
N GLY A 327 -6.65 11.70 36.58
CA GLY A 327 -5.81 12.87 36.35
C GLY A 327 -5.18 12.96 34.96
N ALA A 328 -5.62 12.14 33.98
CA ALA A 328 -5.22 12.28 32.58
C ALA A 328 -5.46 13.70 32.09
N LYS A 329 -4.43 14.30 31.52
CA LYS A 329 -4.51 15.62 30.90
C LYS A 329 -4.89 15.48 29.43
N ALA A 330 -5.40 16.56 28.84
CA ALA A 330 -5.59 16.65 27.40
C ALA A 330 -4.28 16.34 26.63
N ASP A 331 -3.12 16.66 27.22
CA ASP A 331 -1.78 16.30 26.70
C ASP A 331 -1.57 14.79 26.54
N ASP A 332 -2.04 13.98 27.48
CA ASP A 332 -1.84 12.51 27.46
C ASP A 332 -2.60 11.87 26.29
N ALA A 333 -3.85 12.31 26.08
CA ALA A 333 -4.68 11.85 24.96
C ALA A 333 -4.08 12.25 23.61
N ARG A 334 -3.53 13.46 23.52
CA ARG A 334 -2.86 13.96 22.32
C ARG A 334 -1.59 13.20 22.01
N GLY A 335 -0.77 12.93 23.02
CA GLY A 335 0.43 12.11 22.89
C GLY A 335 0.10 10.73 22.32
N ALA A 336 -0.90 10.04 22.89
CA ALA A 336 -1.32 8.72 22.41
C ALA A 336 -1.87 8.76 20.98
N LEU A 337 -2.66 9.78 20.62
CA LEU A 337 -3.20 9.91 19.26
C LEU A 337 -2.11 10.23 18.24
N ARG A 338 -1.15 11.09 18.59
CA ARG A 338 0.07 11.35 17.78
C ARG A 338 0.84 10.05 17.57
N ASP A 339 1.14 9.32 18.63
CA ASP A 339 1.87 8.04 18.57
C ASP A 339 1.14 7.01 17.71
N ALA A 340 -0.19 6.97 17.78
CA ALA A 340 -1.01 6.12 16.91
C ALA A 340 -0.86 6.54 15.45
N ILE A 341 -1.03 7.81 15.11
CA ILE A 341 -0.87 8.32 13.74
C ILE A 341 0.51 7.97 13.19
N LEU A 342 1.58 8.19 13.96
CA LEU A 342 2.95 7.87 13.54
C LEU A 342 3.15 6.36 13.36
N SER A 343 2.54 5.53 14.20
CA SER A 343 2.62 4.07 14.09
C SER A 343 1.94 3.56 12.81
N PHE A 344 0.82 4.16 12.42
CA PHE A 344 0.07 3.76 11.22
C PHE A 344 0.49 4.49 9.95
N CYS A 345 1.16 5.65 10.00
CA CYS A 345 1.34 6.51 8.81
C CYS A 345 2.02 5.80 7.62
N LYS A 346 2.88 4.83 7.91
CA LYS A 346 3.53 3.97 6.93
C LYS A 346 2.72 2.70 6.58
N ARG A 347 1.97 2.16 7.53
CA ARG A 347 1.31 0.85 7.42
C ARG A 347 -0.11 0.94 6.88
N ASP A 348 -0.83 1.96 7.35
CA ASP A 348 -2.20 2.27 7.01
C ASP A 348 -2.42 3.81 6.95
N PRO A 349 -2.01 4.46 5.84
CA PRO A 349 -2.20 5.90 5.70
C PRO A 349 -3.67 6.34 5.68
N ASP A 350 -4.60 5.47 5.27
CA ASP A 350 -6.05 5.75 5.34
C ASP A 350 -6.52 5.84 6.79
N PHE A 351 -6.23 4.81 7.58
CA PHE A 351 -6.58 4.77 8.99
C PHE A 351 -5.85 5.89 9.76
N ALA A 352 -4.56 6.12 9.50
CA ALA A 352 -3.82 7.24 10.08
C ALA A 352 -4.46 8.59 9.73
N GLY A 353 -4.91 8.80 8.49
CA GLY A 353 -5.65 10.00 8.09
C GLY A 353 -7.00 10.14 8.81
N SER A 354 -7.69 9.03 9.08
CA SER A 354 -8.91 9.03 9.90
C SER A 354 -8.64 9.46 11.35
N LEU A 355 -7.52 9.00 11.93
CA LEU A 355 -7.07 9.39 13.27
C LEU A 355 -6.70 10.88 13.32
N VAL A 356 -6.03 11.40 12.29
CA VAL A 356 -5.75 12.85 12.15
C VAL A 356 -7.04 13.68 12.23
N THR A 357 -8.09 13.23 11.53
CA THR A 357 -9.39 13.92 11.54
C THR A 357 -10.02 13.92 12.94
N GLN A 358 -9.82 12.85 13.72
CA GLN A 358 -10.23 12.80 15.13
C GLN A 358 -9.39 13.76 15.99
N THR A 359 -8.08 13.89 15.75
CA THR A 359 -7.19 14.82 16.48
C THR A 359 -7.64 16.27 16.35
N VAL A 360 -8.05 16.67 15.14
CA VAL A 360 -8.49 18.05 14.88
C VAL A 360 -9.74 18.43 15.68
N SER A 361 -10.58 17.46 16.03
CA SER A 361 -11.73 17.71 16.91
C SER A 361 -11.34 18.13 18.33
N LEU A 362 -10.09 17.89 18.75
CA LEU A 362 -9.54 18.25 20.05
C LEU A 362 -8.94 19.69 20.10
N ARG A 363 -8.95 20.43 18.98
CA ARG A 363 -8.74 21.89 18.87
C ARG A 363 -7.46 22.50 19.47
N GLU A 364 -6.28 21.89 19.34
CA GLU A 364 -5.02 22.58 19.68
C GLU A 364 -4.06 22.70 18.50
N LYS A 365 -3.96 23.93 17.97
CA LYS A 365 -3.22 24.33 16.77
C LYS A 365 -1.78 23.81 16.77
N ASP A 366 -1.01 24.11 17.82
CA ASP A 366 0.44 23.86 17.88
C ASP A 366 0.81 22.37 17.78
N SER A 367 -0.05 21.50 18.34
CA SER A 367 0.15 20.05 18.28
C SER A 367 0.02 19.47 16.87
N LEU A 368 -0.85 20.06 16.04
CA LEU A 368 -1.08 19.61 14.67
C LEU A 368 0.06 20.03 13.74
N PHE A 369 0.61 21.24 13.92
CA PHE A 369 1.79 21.68 13.15
C PHE A 369 3.03 20.85 13.47
N SER A 370 3.26 20.53 14.76
CA SER A 370 4.36 19.64 15.16
C SER A 370 4.21 18.25 14.52
N LEU A 371 3.00 17.68 14.54
CA LEU A 371 2.72 16.42 13.87
C LEU A 371 2.92 16.50 12.34
N ALA A 372 2.46 17.58 11.70
CA ALA A 372 2.62 17.77 10.26
C ALA A 372 4.11 17.85 9.85
N SER A 373 4.92 18.55 10.64
CA SER A 373 6.38 18.62 10.43
C SER A 373 7.04 17.25 10.56
N GLU A 374 6.70 16.48 11.60
CA GLU A 374 7.27 15.14 11.80
C GLU A 374 6.85 14.18 10.67
N LEU A 375 5.58 14.22 10.24
CA LEU A 375 5.12 13.45 9.10
C LEU A 375 5.85 13.82 7.81
N MET A 376 6.20 15.10 7.61
CA MET A 376 7.01 15.54 6.48
C MET A 376 8.42 14.96 6.52
N ASP A 377 9.07 14.96 7.68
CA ASP A 377 10.41 14.37 7.84
C ASP A 377 10.38 12.87 7.57
N ILE A 378 9.38 12.17 8.13
CA ILE A 378 9.17 10.74 7.86
C ILE A 378 8.91 10.50 6.37
N ALA A 379 8.09 11.32 5.72
CA ALA A 379 7.78 11.18 4.30
C ALA A 379 9.01 11.38 3.40
N GLN A 380 9.86 12.36 3.71
CA GLN A 380 11.10 12.57 2.97
C GLN A 380 12.06 11.39 3.15
N GLN A 381 12.21 10.89 4.38
CA GLN A 381 13.02 9.71 4.66
C GLN A 381 12.47 8.46 3.95
N ASP A 382 11.15 8.28 3.92
CA ASP A 382 10.50 7.13 3.29
C ASP A 382 10.65 7.14 1.76
N ALA A 383 10.54 8.33 1.15
CA ALA A 383 10.73 8.55 -0.28
C ALA A 383 12.19 8.39 -0.73
N GLN A 384 13.14 8.70 0.15
CA GLN A 384 14.58 8.46 -0.08
C GLN A 384 15.00 7.03 0.32
N GLY A 385 14.15 6.33 1.07
CA GLY A 385 14.41 4.97 1.52
C GLY A 385 14.41 3.94 0.38
N PRO A 386 14.79 2.69 0.68
CA PRO A 386 14.89 1.63 -0.33
C PRO A 386 13.61 1.43 -1.14
N LEU A 387 12.46 1.68 -0.52
CA LEU A 387 11.13 1.49 -1.09
C LEU A 387 10.67 2.66 -1.96
N HIS A 388 11.30 3.83 -1.85
CA HIS A 388 10.79 5.08 -2.41
C HIS A 388 9.30 5.29 -2.14
N SER A 389 8.85 4.89 -0.95
CA SER A 389 7.44 4.90 -0.59
C SER A 389 6.97 6.35 -0.41
N LYS A 390 5.76 6.61 -0.90
CA LYS A 390 5.14 7.95 -0.88
C LYS A 390 3.94 8.01 0.06
N CYS A 391 3.60 6.92 0.74
CA CYS A 391 2.38 6.80 1.53
C CYS A 391 2.26 7.89 2.62
N VAL A 392 3.37 8.26 3.28
CA VAL A 392 3.34 9.22 4.40
C VAL A 392 3.03 10.64 3.93
N TYR A 393 3.40 11.03 2.71
CA TYR A 393 3.00 12.34 2.14
C TYR A 393 1.48 12.51 2.11
N ARG A 394 0.72 11.42 1.97
CA ARG A 394 -0.73 11.45 2.02
C ARG A 394 -1.26 11.78 3.42
N VAL A 395 -0.65 11.20 4.45
CA VAL A 395 -1.01 11.49 5.84
C VAL A 395 -0.65 12.93 6.18
N ALA A 396 0.53 13.40 5.77
CA ALA A 396 0.93 14.80 5.90
C ALA A 396 -0.04 15.77 5.20
N ALA A 397 -0.43 15.50 3.94
CA ALA A 397 -1.43 16.29 3.22
C ALA A 397 -2.78 16.32 3.96
N THR A 398 -3.20 15.19 4.52
CA THR A 398 -4.44 15.08 5.30
C THR A 398 -4.36 15.93 6.55
N THR A 399 -3.23 15.92 7.25
CA THR A 399 -2.97 16.77 8.42
C THR A 399 -3.04 18.25 8.05
N TYR A 400 -2.35 18.69 7.00
CA TYR A 400 -2.40 20.09 6.55
C TYR A 400 -3.82 20.53 6.15
N ARG A 401 -4.57 19.70 5.41
CA ARG A 401 -5.97 20.00 5.07
C ARG A 401 -6.86 20.06 6.30
N ALA A 402 -6.62 19.22 7.29
CA ALA A 402 -7.40 19.23 8.52
C ALA A 402 -7.11 20.49 9.35
N ILE A 403 -5.85 20.96 9.37
CA ILE A 403 -5.46 22.26 9.94
C ILE A 403 -6.14 23.40 9.18
N GLU A 404 -6.02 23.44 7.85
CA GLU A 404 -6.65 24.47 7.01
C GLU A 404 -8.17 24.53 7.23
N LYS A 405 -8.84 23.37 7.28
CA LYS A 405 -10.29 23.29 7.51
C LYS A 405 -10.69 23.80 8.89
N ALA A 406 -9.87 23.55 9.91
CA ALA A 406 -10.21 23.91 11.28
C ALA A 406 -9.90 25.37 11.61
N LEU A 407 -8.82 25.90 11.05
CA LEU A 407 -8.27 27.21 11.43
C LEU A 407 -8.40 28.25 10.31
N GLY A 408 -8.56 27.81 9.06
CA GLY A 408 -8.47 28.65 7.88
C GLY A 408 -7.07 28.65 7.28
N ALA A 409 -7.00 29.10 6.04
CA ALA A 409 -5.75 29.12 5.27
C ALA A 409 -4.75 30.16 5.78
N GLU A 410 -5.24 31.30 6.29
CA GLU A 410 -4.39 32.35 6.89
C GLU A 410 -3.62 31.83 8.11
N ASP A 411 -4.30 31.06 8.96
CA ASP A 411 -3.70 30.42 10.13
C ASP A 411 -2.73 29.29 9.76
N LEU A 412 -2.98 28.58 8.66
CA LEU A 412 -2.03 27.60 8.14
C LEU A 412 -0.73 28.28 7.64
N GLY A 413 -0.87 29.51 7.16
CA GLY A 413 0.24 30.35 6.75
C GLY A 413 0.88 29.92 5.43
N ASP A 414 1.84 30.75 5.02
CA ASP A 414 2.61 30.59 3.78
C ASP A 414 3.30 29.22 3.70
N ASP A 415 4.13 28.90 4.70
CA ASP A 415 4.87 27.64 4.79
C ASP A 415 3.92 26.42 4.75
N GLY A 416 2.84 26.45 5.54
CA GLY A 416 1.93 25.32 5.64
C GLY A 416 1.18 25.03 4.33
N MET A 417 0.76 26.07 3.61
CA MET A 417 0.09 25.92 2.32
C MET A 417 1.04 25.46 1.21
N PHE A 418 2.28 25.94 1.21
CA PHE A 418 3.30 25.41 0.30
C PHE A 418 3.60 23.94 0.59
N LEU A 419 3.75 23.57 1.86
CA LEU A 419 4.01 22.18 2.26
C LEU A 419 2.83 21.26 1.93
N LEU A 420 1.58 21.75 2.02
CA LEU A 420 0.41 21.02 1.53
C LEU A 420 0.52 20.74 0.02
N ALA A 421 0.83 21.75 -0.80
CA ALA A 421 1.01 21.55 -2.24
C ALA A 421 2.15 20.57 -2.55
N LYS A 422 3.25 20.66 -1.80
CA LYS A 422 4.37 19.70 -1.88
C LYS A 422 3.94 18.27 -1.53
N CYS A 423 3.15 18.07 -0.47
CA CYS A 423 2.61 16.76 -0.12
C CYS A 423 1.73 16.18 -1.23
N VAL A 424 0.93 17.01 -1.89
CA VAL A 424 0.10 16.57 -3.02
C VAL A 424 0.97 16.16 -4.21
N SER A 425 2.04 16.92 -4.47
CA SER A 425 3.00 16.65 -5.55
C SER A 425 3.83 15.38 -5.34
N GLU A 426 4.33 15.19 -4.13
CA GLU A 426 5.18 14.03 -3.77
C GLU A 426 4.36 12.83 -3.29
N GLY A 427 3.04 13.01 -3.20
CA GLY A 427 2.10 12.02 -2.76
C GLY A 427 1.99 10.80 -3.68
N PRO A 428 1.39 9.72 -3.19
CA PRO A 428 1.21 8.50 -3.95
C PRO A 428 0.10 8.66 -5.01
N GLY A 429 0.24 7.94 -6.11
CA GLY A 429 -0.73 7.89 -7.20
C GLY A 429 -0.04 7.93 -8.57
N TYR A 430 -0.83 7.61 -9.60
CA TYR A 430 -0.33 7.62 -10.97
C TYR A 430 0.30 8.97 -11.33
N PHE A 431 1.48 8.90 -11.96
CA PHE A 431 2.33 10.05 -12.23
C PHE A 431 1.56 11.24 -12.82
N LEU A 432 0.71 11.02 -13.82
CA LEU A 432 -0.07 12.09 -14.44
C LEU A 432 -1.19 12.62 -13.54
N SER A 433 -1.93 11.76 -12.83
CA SER A 433 -2.98 12.20 -11.91
C SER A 433 -2.42 13.02 -10.76
N SER A 434 -1.30 12.58 -10.18
CA SER A 434 -0.61 13.30 -9.11
C SER A 434 -0.09 14.64 -9.61
N ALA A 435 0.47 14.69 -10.82
CA ALA A 435 0.91 15.94 -11.43
C ALA A 435 -0.24 16.95 -11.64
N LYS A 436 -1.42 16.49 -12.08
CA LYS A 436 -2.62 17.34 -12.21
C LYS A 436 -3.08 17.92 -10.86
N ALA A 437 -3.13 17.08 -9.82
CA ALA A 437 -3.50 17.56 -8.50
C ALA A 437 -2.47 18.55 -7.93
N ALA A 438 -1.19 18.29 -8.18
CA ALA A 438 -0.08 19.11 -7.73
C ALA A 438 -0.07 20.50 -8.36
N VAL A 439 -0.29 20.59 -9.69
CA VAL A 439 -0.25 21.88 -10.39
C VAL A 439 -1.36 22.81 -9.89
N VAL A 440 -2.55 22.25 -9.63
CA VAL A 440 -3.68 22.97 -9.04
C VAL A 440 -3.37 23.40 -7.59
N ALA A 441 -2.72 22.54 -6.80
CA ALA A 441 -2.38 22.88 -5.43
C ALA A 441 -1.32 24.00 -5.33
N TYR A 442 -0.30 23.99 -6.20
CA TYR A 442 0.66 25.09 -6.27
C TYR A 442 0.04 26.37 -6.81
N GLU A 443 -0.84 26.29 -7.81
CA GLU A 443 -1.58 27.45 -8.29
C GLU A 443 -2.40 28.09 -7.16
N ASP A 444 -3.16 27.28 -6.40
CA ASP A 444 -3.93 27.75 -5.26
C ASP A 444 -3.06 28.45 -4.21
N TYR A 445 -1.89 27.89 -3.90
CA TYR A 445 -0.89 28.54 -3.04
C TYR A 445 -0.48 29.91 -3.59
N THR A 446 -0.03 29.99 -4.85
CA THR A 446 0.47 31.24 -5.45
C THR A 446 -0.58 32.34 -5.53
N ARG A 447 -1.86 31.96 -5.70
CA ARG A 447 -2.99 32.89 -5.72
C ARG A 447 -3.27 33.49 -4.34
N ARG A 448 -3.12 32.70 -3.28
CA ARG A 448 -3.42 33.11 -1.90
C ARG A 448 -2.24 33.83 -1.23
N TRP A 449 -1.00 33.50 -1.59
CA TRP A 449 0.23 34.15 -1.11
C TRP A 449 1.06 34.76 -2.26
N PRO A 450 0.56 35.82 -2.91
CA PRO A 450 1.35 36.52 -3.92
C PRO A 450 2.58 37.15 -3.24
N GLY A 451 3.78 36.73 -3.66
CA GLY A 451 5.04 37.16 -3.06
C GLY A 451 5.41 36.49 -1.72
N GLY A 452 4.77 35.36 -1.39
CA GLY A 452 5.18 34.53 -0.24
C GLY A 452 6.61 34.01 -0.33
N LEU A 453 7.12 33.48 0.78
CA LEU A 453 8.47 32.93 0.92
C LEU A 453 8.78 31.87 -0.15
N HIS A 454 7.81 31.03 -0.50
CA HIS A 454 7.96 29.97 -1.49
C HIS A 454 7.41 30.34 -2.87
N PHE A 455 7.17 31.64 -3.13
CA PHE A 455 6.65 32.12 -4.41
C PHE A 455 7.46 31.57 -5.59
N THR A 456 8.78 31.71 -5.55
CA THR A 456 9.67 31.27 -6.63
C THR A 456 9.59 29.75 -6.86
N ASP A 457 9.63 28.98 -5.77
CA ASP A 457 9.62 27.52 -5.84
C ASP A 457 8.29 26.98 -6.35
N ALA A 458 7.16 27.53 -5.89
CA ALA A 458 5.83 27.12 -6.35
C ALA A 458 5.63 27.38 -7.85
N HIS A 459 6.03 28.56 -8.34
CA HIS A 459 5.95 28.88 -9.78
C HIS A 459 6.86 27.98 -10.63
N LEU A 460 8.06 27.65 -10.15
CA LEU A 460 8.94 26.68 -10.82
C LEU A 460 8.30 25.30 -10.89
N GLN A 461 7.62 24.85 -9.84
CA GLN A 461 6.92 23.57 -9.84
C GLN A 461 5.76 23.57 -10.82
N ILE A 462 4.98 24.65 -10.91
CA ILE A 462 3.91 24.79 -11.92
C ILE A 462 4.48 24.62 -13.34
N VAL A 463 5.60 25.28 -13.66
CA VAL A 463 6.24 25.16 -14.98
C VAL A 463 6.73 23.74 -15.26
N ARG A 464 7.32 23.06 -14.27
CA ARG A 464 7.78 21.66 -14.41
C ARG A 464 6.62 20.70 -14.63
N LEU A 465 5.55 20.84 -13.85
CA LEU A 465 4.35 20.02 -13.94
C LEU A 465 3.60 20.26 -15.25
N ALA A 466 3.50 21.52 -15.70
CA ALA A 466 2.94 21.84 -17.01
C ALA A 466 3.65 21.09 -18.14
N ARG A 467 4.99 21.00 -18.11
CA ARG A 467 5.77 20.27 -19.11
C ARG A 467 5.49 18.76 -19.11
N ILE A 468 5.24 18.18 -17.93
CA ILE A 468 4.86 16.77 -17.76
C ILE A 468 3.45 16.53 -18.31
N LEU A 469 2.51 17.44 -18.03
CA LEU A 469 1.09 17.28 -18.34
C LEU A 469 0.72 17.67 -19.77
N SER A 470 1.57 18.43 -20.46
CA SER A 470 1.31 18.84 -21.84
C SER A 470 1.74 17.75 -22.82
N THR A 471 1.07 16.58 -22.79
CA THR A 471 1.28 15.52 -23.79
C THR A 471 0.12 15.52 -24.79
N PRO A 472 0.31 14.99 -26.02
CA PRO A 472 -0.76 14.93 -27.02
C PRO A 472 -2.02 14.18 -26.57
N GLU A 473 -1.85 13.25 -25.62
CA GLU A 473 -2.92 12.40 -25.09
C GLU A 473 -3.71 13.09 -23.97
N GLU A 474 -3.24 14.20 -23.41
CA GLU A 474 -3.91 14.93 -22.34
C GLU A 474 -4.93 15.93 -22.91
N PRO A 475 -6.25 15.75 -22.68
CA PRO A 475 -7.27 16.65 -23.24
C PRO A 475 -7.15 18.10 -22.78
N ARG A 476 -6.52 18.33 -21.62
CA ARG A 476 -6.30 19.66 -21.03
C ARG A 476 -4.87 20.18 -21.19
N ALA A 477 -4.08 19.63 -22.10
CA ALA A 477 -2.68 20.03 -22.30
C ALA A 477 -2.54 21.56 -22.46
N GLY A 478 -3.42 22.19 -23.26
CA GLY A 478 -3.41 23.64 -23.46
C GLY A 478 -3.65 24.48 -22.20
N ASP A 479 -4.48 23.99 -21.27
CA ASP A 479 -4.69 24.65 -19.97
C ASP A 479 -3.38 24.65 -19.18
N PHE A 480 -2.68 23.51 -19.14
CA PHE A 480 -1.42 23.39 -18.40
C PHE A 480 -0.29 24.22 -19.01
N VAL A 481 -0.20 24.30 -20.34
CA VAL A 481 0.71 25.22 -21.03
C VAL A 481 0.43 26.66 -20.59
N THR A 482 -0.85 27.06 -20.57
CA THR A 482 -1.26 28.41 -20.16
C THR A 482 -0.89 28.70 -18.71
N MET A 483 -1.12 27.73 -17.80
CA MET A 483 -0.70 27.84 -16.39
C MET A 483 0.81 27.99 -16.26
N GLY A 484 1.59 27.18 -17.00
CA GLY A 484 3.04 27.27 -17.03
C GLY A 484 3.54 28.63 -17.54
N MET A 485 2.97 29.14 -18.63
CA MET A 485 3.29 30.46 -19.17
C MET A 485 2.98 31.57 -18.16
N SER A 486 1.80 31.54 -17.54
CA SER A 486 1.42 32.50 -16.51
C SER A 486 2.40 32.46 -15.35
N ALA A 487 2.79 31.26 -14.91
CA ALA A 487 3.71 31.11 -13.80
C ALA A 487 5.12 31.63 -14.13
N SER A 488 5.63 31.33 -15.32
CA SER A 488 6.93 31.84 -15.76
C SER A 488 6.92 33.36 -15.94
N LYS A 489 5.80 33.93 -16.40
CA LYS A 489 5.65 35.38 -16.51
C LYS A 489 5.69 36.06 -15.14
N SER A 490 4.98 35.53 -14.15
CA SER A 490 5.04 36.04 -12.77
C SER A 490 6.47 36.04 -12.21
N LEU A 491 7.28 35.03 -12.55
CA LEU A 491 8.69 34.99 -12.17
C LEU A 491 9.52 36.07 -12.90
N LEU A 492 9.28 36.29 -14.19
CA LEU A 492 9.97 37.32 -14.98
C LEU A 492 9.62 38.73 -14.49
N ASP A 493 8.34 38.99 -14.19
CA ASP A 493 7.86 40.29 -13.69
C ASP A 493 8.44 40.61 -12.30
N GLY A 494 8.72 39.57 -11.50
CA GLY A 494 9.34 39.68 -10.18
C GLY A 494 10.88 39.75 -10.18
N ILE A 495 11.53 39.76 -11.35
CA ILE A 495 13.00 39.82 -11.43
C ILE A 495 13.52 41.13 -10.81
N SER A 496 14.38 40.98 -9.81
CA SER A 496 15.23 42.05 -9.30
C SER A 496 16.71 41.75 -9.58
N PRO A 497 17.55 42.75 -9.91
CA PRO A 497 19.01 42.58 -10.00
C PRO A 497 19.64 41.97 -8.74
N SER A 498 18.99 42.10 -7.57
CA SER A 498 19.47 41.55 -6.29
C SER A 498 19.12 40.08 -6.04
N SER A 499 18.09 39.52 -6.68
CA SER A 499 17.62 38.14 -6.43
C SER A 499 18.26 37.10 -7.36
N GLY A 500 19.06 37.54 -8.34
CA GLY A 500 19.61 36.70 -9.39
C GLY A 500 18.55 36.27 -10.40
N TYR A 501 18.97 36.11 -11.66
CA TYR A 501 18.04 35.81 -12.75
C TYR A 501 17.74 34.31 -12.92
N GLY A 502 18.39 33.43 -12.14
CA GLY A 502 18.45 31.98 -12.39
C GLY A 502 17.09 31.29 -12.53
N PRO A 503 16.22 31.32 -11.50
CA PRO A 503 14.90 30.69 -11.53
C PRO A 503 13.99 31.20 -12.66
N ALA A 504 13.86 32.53 -12.78
CA ALA A 504 12.98 33.16 -13.76
C ALA A 504 13.41 32.83 -15.19
N ILE A 505 14.71 32.96 -15.49
CA ILE A 505 15.26 32.63 -16.81
C ILE A 505 15.16 31.13 -17.11
N SER A 506 15.42 30.26 -16.13
CA SER A 506 15.24 28.82 -16.31
C SER A 506 13.80 28.47 -16.63
N SER A 507 12.84 29.11 -15.94
CA SER A 507 11.41 28.92 -16.21
C SER A 507 11.03 29.35 -17.62
N ALA A 508 11.51 30.53 -18.07
CA ALA A 508 11.22 31.07 -19.39
C ALA A 508 11.79 30.18 -20.50
N PHE A 509 13.00 29.65 -20.30
CA PHE A 509 13.61 28.69 -21.22
C PHE A 509 12.78 27.40 -21.32
N LEU A 510 12.31 26.87 -20.19
CA LEU A 510 11.48 25.67 -20.16
C LEU A 510 10.14 25.86 -20.87
N ILE A 511 9.53 27.04 -20.75
CA ILE A 511 8.31 27.40 -21.50
C ILE A 511 8.59 27.51 -23.00
N GLY A 512 9.73 28.07 -23.41
CA GLY A 512 10.15 28.08 -24.80
C GLY A 512 10.27 26.66 -25.39
N GLU A 513 10.93 25.75 -24.69
CA GLU A 513 11.04 24.33 -25.12
C GLU A 513 9.67 23.63 -25.15
N LEU A 514 8.79 23.92 -24.19
CA LEU A 514 7.43 23.40 -24.15
C LEU A 514 6.62 23.86 -25.37
N LEU A 515 6.54 25.17 -25.63
CA LEU A 515 5.78 25.73 -26.75
C LEU A 515 6.31 25.24 -28.09
N LYS A 516 7.64 25.09 -28.22
CA LYS A 516 8.26 24.51 -29.41
C LYS A 516 7.79 23.07 -29.64
N ARG A 517 7.70 22.26 -28.57
CA ARG A 517 7.19 20.88 -28.65
C ARG A 517 5.74 20.83 -29.09
N GLU A 518 4.91 21.77 -28.63
CA GLU A 518 3.50 21.91 -29.03
C GLU A 518 3.32 22.53 -30.43
N GLY A 519 4.41 22.95 -31.08
CA GLY A 519 4.40 23.51 -32.43
C GLY A 519 4.21 25.03 -32.51
N ASP A 520 4.08 25.74 -31.39
CA ASP A 520 4.02 27.21 -31.35
C ASP A 520 5.44 27.81 -31.35
N VAL A 521 6.09 27.71 -32.51
CA VAL A 521 7.46 28.19 -32.71
C VAL A 521 7.56 29.71 -32.54
N ALA A 522 6.50 30.46 -32.89
CA ALA A 522 6.50 31.92 -32.81
C ALA A 522 6.52 32.38 -31.35
N GLU A 523 5.67 31.80 -30.51
CA GLU A 523 5.63 32.12 -29.09
C GLU A 523 6.87 31.56 -28.37
N ALA A 524 7.33 30.35 -28.71
CA ALA A 524 8.59 29.81 -28.19
C ALA A 524 9.78 30.78 -28.40
N ARG A 525 9.88 31.38 -29.61
CA ARG A 525 10.92 32.36 -29.93
C ARG A 525 10.84 33.62 -29.05
N ARG A 526 9.65 34.06 -28.67
CA ARG A 526 9.48 35.19 -27.74
C ARG A 526 10.01 34.85 -26.35
N TRP A 527 9.69 33.67 -25.84
CA TRP A 527 10.18 33.20 -24.53
C TRP A 527 11.71 33.02 -24.50
N TYR A 528 12.32 32.49 -25.56
CA TYR A 528 13.78 32.49 -25.70
C TYR A 528 14.34 33.92 -25.77
N GLY A 529 13.63 34.85 -26.40
CA GLY A 529 13.99 36.28 -26.41
C GLY A 529 14.07 36.89 -25.01
N GLU A 530 13.13 36.55 -24.12
CA GLU A 530 13.17 36.99 -22.71
C GLU A 530 14.38 36.40 -21.98
N VAL A 531 14.74 35.13 -22.22
CA VAL A 531 15.97 34.51 -21.68
C VAL A 531 17.22 35.28 -22.11
N VAL A 532 17.32 35.59 -23.41
CA VAL A 532 18.47 36.33 -23.97
C VAL A 532 18.52 37.76 -23.46
N LYS A 533 17.38 38.43 -23.34
CA LYS A 533 17.28 39.80 -22.82
C LYS A 533 17.78 39.90 -21.38
N HIS A 534 17.47 38.91 -20.54
CA HIS A 534 17.78 38.96 -19.11
C HIS A 534 19.12 38.31 -18.73
N ALA A 535 19.64 37.32 -19.47
CA ALA A 535 20.98 36.78 -19.25
C ALA A 535 21.68 36.29 -20.53
N PRO A 536 22.06 37.21 -21.44
CA PRO A 536 22.61 36.86 -22.75
C PRO A 536 23.93 36.08 -22.68
N ALA A 537 24.75 36.33 -21.65
CA ALA A 537 26.06 35.69 -21.47
C ALA A 537 25.99 34.37 -20.67
N SER A 538 24.82 33.98 -20.17
CA SER A 538 24.66 32.72 -19.43
C SER A 538 24.64 31.52 -20.39
N PRO A 539 24.93 30.29 -19.92
CA PRO A 539 24.78 29.09 -20.74
C PRO A 539 23.37 28.94 -21.33
N LEU A 540 22.32 29.27 -20.55
CA LEU A 540 20.94 29.26 -21.04
C LEU A 540 20.66 30.38 -22.05
N GLY A 541 21.27 31.55 -21.89
CA GLY A 541 21.20 32.66 -22.84
C GLY A 541 21.79 32.30 -24.19
N GLN A 542 22.98 31.69 -24.20
CA GLN A 542 23.63 31.23 -25.43
C GLN A 542 22.79 30.14 -26.12
N LEU A 543 22.31 29.16 -25.35
CA LEU A 543 21.44 28.11 -25.87
C LEU A 543 20.12 28.68 -26.43
N ALA A 544 19.52 29.66 -25.76
CA ALA A 544 18.32 30.34 -26.26
C ALA A 544 18.59 31.07 -27.59
N GLN A 545 19.74 31.75 -27.73
CA GLN A 545 20.14 32.37 -29.01
C GLN A 545 20.27 31.34 -30.13
N GLU A 546 20.79 30.15 -29.85
CA GLU A 546 20.85 29.05 -30.80
C GLU A 546 19.45 28.53 -31.17
N ARG A 547 18.56 28.38 -30.18
CA ARG A 547 17.17 27.92 -30.43
C ARG A 547 16.33 28.91 -31.23
N MET A 548 16.67 30.20 -31.21
CA MET A 548 15.99 31.26 -31.97
C MET A 548 16.44 31.37 -33.44
N LYS A 549 17.57 30.76 -33.79
CA LYS A 549 18.06 30.64 -35.16
C LYS A 549 17.43 29.41 -35.81
#